data_AF-A0A2V9UJ44-F1
#
_entry.id   AF-A0A2V9UJ44-F1
#
_cell.length_a   1.000
_cell.length_b   1.000
_cell.length_c   1.000
_cell.angle_alpha   90.00
_cell.angle_beta   90.00
_cell.angle_gamma   90.00
#
_symmetry.space_group_name_H-M   'P 1'
#
loop_
_entity.id
_entity.type
_entity.pdbx_description
1 polymer ?
#
loop_
_entity_poly.entity_id
_entity_poly.type
_entity_poly.pdbx_seq_one_letter_code
_entity_poly.pdbx_strand_id
1 'polypeptide(L)' 'MAGDRVIIYPKWQIPLMAAIAETNPEKLLERVKEAQRAISKRFWAISRSTSHEAEIEAIKRAMDTLDVLRTKASQPKAS' A
#
# COMPACT_ATOMS: atom_id res chain seq x y z
N MET A 1 10.41 -29.54 -5.09
CA MET A 1 10.15 -28.46 -4.13
C MET A 1 9.58 -27.30 -4.92
N ALA A 2 8.31 -26.97 -4.72
CA ALA A 2 7.61 -25.94 -5.47
C ALA A 2 8.34 -24.60 -5.29
N GLY A 3 8.75 -23.97 -6.39
CA GLY A 3 9.34 -22.65 -6.34
C GLY A 3 8.33 -21.70 -5.71
N ASP A 4 8.76 -21.02 -4.64
CA ASP A 4 8.04 -19.91 -4.02
C ASP A 4 7.66 -18.94 -5.13
N ARG A 5 6.41 -19.06 -5.60
CA ARG A 5 5.81 -18.05 -6.46
C ARG A 5 5.56 -16.88 -5.54
N VAL A 6 6.61 -16.09 -5.30
CA VAL A 6 6.45 -14.73 -4.81
C VAL A 6 5.55 -14.07 -5.84
N ILE A 7 4.25 -14.00 -5.55
CA ILE A 7 3.34 -13.24 -6.38
C ILE A 7 3.67 -11.78 -6.06
N ILE A 8 4.71 -11.28 -6.71
CA ILE A 8 5.05 -9.87 -6.69
C ILE A 8 3.92 -9.23 -7.48
N TYR A 9 3.20 -8.33 -6.83
CA TYR A 9 2.24 -7.46 -7.48
C TYR A 9 2.90 -6.09 -7.63
N PRO A 10 3.92 -5.96 -8.50
CA PRO A 10 4.82 -4.81 -8.49
C PRO A 10 4.06 -3.50 -8.70
N LYS A 11 2.94 -3.54 -9.42
CA LYS A 11 2.14 -2.36 -9.76
C LYS A 11 1.58 -1.63 -8.54
N TRP A 12 1.17 -2.32 -7.47
CA TRP A 12 0.66 -1.67 -6.26
C TRP A 12 1.60 -1.80 -5.06
N GLN A 13 2.46 -2.83 -5.04
CA GLN A 13 3.46 -2.99 -3.97
C GLN A 13 4.60 -1.95 -4.05
N ILE A 14 5.06 -1.57 -5.25
CA ILE A 14 6.15 -0.58 -5.38
C ILE A 14 5.75 0.78 -4.76
N PRO A 15 4.57 1.35 -5.09
CA PRO A 15 4.10 2.57 -4.42
C PRO A 15 3.98 2.44 -2.91
N LEU A 16 3.50 1.29 -2.41
CA LEU A 16 3.41 1.04 -0.96
C LEU A 16 4.79 1.05 -0.29
N MET A 17 5.77 0.36 -0.88
CA MET A 17 7.14 0.35 -0.36
C MET A 17 7.78 1.74 -0.38
N ALA A 18 7.53 2.52 -1.43
CA ALA A 18 7.99 3.90 -1.52
C ALA A 18 7.39 4.77 -0.41
N ALA A 19 6.11 4.58 -0.07
CA ALA A 19 5.48 5.29 1.05
C ALA A 19 6.05 4.85 2.41
N ILE A 20 6.33 3.56 2.61
CA ILE A 20 6.91 3.04 3.86
C ILE A 20 8.35 3.57 4.07
N ALA A 21 9.13 3.69 2.99
CA ALA A 21 10.52 4.13 3.03
C ALA A 21 10.68 5.66 3.09
N GLU A 22 9.62 6.44 2.87
CA GLU A 22 9.69 7.90 2.85
C GLU A 22 9.75 8.48 4.26
N THR A 23 10.81 9.23 4.53
CA THR A 23 11.07 9.85 5.84
C THR A 23 10.70 11.33 5.88
N ASN A 24 10.54 11.99 4.72
CA ASN A 24 10.12 13.38 4.65
C ASN A 24 8.58 13.47 4.77
N PRO A 25 8.03 14.14 5.81
CA PRO A 25 6.58 14.23 6.01
C PRO A 25 5.81 14.87 4.86
N GLU A 26 6.39 15.86 4.18
CA GLU A 26 5.74 16.54 3.05
C GLU A 26 5.60 15.59 1.85
N LYS A 27 6.69 14.86 1.55
CA LYS A 27 6.68 13.85 0.48
C LYS A 27 5.90 12.60 0.86
N LEU A 28 5.84 12.26 2.15
CA LEU A 28 5.13 11.09 2.64
C LEU A 28 3.64 11.16 2.29
N LEU A 29 3.02 12.34 2.40
CA LEU A 29 1.62 12.51 2.00
C LEU A 29 1.41 12.27 0.49
N GLU A 30 2.35 12.69 -0.36
CA GLU A 30 2.29 12.42 -1.79
C GLU A 30 2.45 10.92 -2.08
N ARG A 31 3.43 10.27 -1.47
CA ARG A 31 3.65 8.83 -1.61
C ARG A 31 2.47 8.00 -1.12
N VAL A 32 1.85 8.40 -0.02
CA VAL A 32 0.63 7.77 0.50
C VAL A 32 -0.50 7.86 -0.51
N LYS A 33 -0.73 9.04 -1.13
CA LYS A 33 -1.76 9.21 -2.16
C LYS A 33 -1.48 8.35 -3.40
N GLU A 34 -0.23 8.29 -3.86
CA GLU A 34 0.17 7.43 -4.98
C GLU A 34 -0.09 5.95 -4.68
N ALA A 35 0.28 5.51 -3.49
CA ALA A 35 0.09 4.14 -3.03
C ALA A 35 -1.39 3.77 -2.90
N GLN A 36 -2.21 4.63 -2.28
CA GLN A 36 -3.65 4.44 -2.16
C GLN A 36 -4.29 4.30 -3.55
N ARG A 37 -3.94 5.17 -4.51
CA ARG A 37 -4.46 5.10 -5.88
C ARG A 37 -4.13 3.77 -6.55
N ALA A 38 -2.88 3.31 -6.44
CA ALA A 38 -2.43 2.06 -7.05
C ALA A 38 -3.13 0.83 -6.43
N ILE A 39 -3.24 0.81 -5.10
CA ILE A 39 -3.90 -0.26 -4.34
C ILE A 39 -5.40 -0.30 -4.64
N SER A 40 -6.09 0.84 -4.60
CA SER A 40 -7.52 0.89 -4.93
C SER A 40 -7.77 0.41 -6.36
N LYS A 41 -6.95 0.83 -7.34
CA LYS A 41 -7.07 0.34 -8.72
C LYS A 41 -6.93 -1.18 -8.80
N ARG A 42 -6.01 -1.78 -8.04
CA ARG A 42 -5.88 -3.24 -8.00
C ARG A 42 -7.07 -3.88 -7.32
N PHE A 43 -7.51 -3.36 -6.19
CA PHE A 43 -8.65 -3.87 -5.44
C PHE A 43 -9.89 -3.95 -6.34
N TRP A 44 -10.21 -2.88 -7.07
CA TRP A 44 -11.32 -2.85 -8.02
C TRP A 44 -11.19 -3.90 -9.13
N ALA A 45 -9.97 -4.22 -9.57
CA ALA A 45 -9.73 -5.22 -10.60
C ALA A 45 -9.93 -6.66 -10.09
N ILE A 46 -9.76 -6.91 -8.79
CA ILE A 46 -9.77 -8.27 -8.21
C ILE A 46 -10.95 -8.54 -7.27
N SER A 47 -11.71 -7.51 -6.86
CA SER A 47 -12.75 -7.61 -5.82
C SER A 47 -13.92 -8.53 -6.17
N ARG A 48 -14.13 -8.81 -7.47
CA ARG A 48 -15.16 -9.72 -7.96
C ARG A 48 -14.65 -11.14 -8.24
N SER A 49 -13.35 -11.39 -8.04
CA SER A 49 -12.73 -12.70 -8.28
C SER A 49 -12.68 -13.51 -6.99
N THR A 50 -13.09 -14.77 -7.06
CA THR A 50 -12.95 -15.74 -5.96
C THR A 50 -11.53 -16.30 -5.84
N SER A 51 -10.64 -16.02 -6.81
CA SER A 51 -9.27 -16.56 -6.84
C SER A 51 -8.23 -15.66 -6.15
N HIS A 52 -8.63 -14.50 -5.63
CA HIS A 52 -7.72 -13.47 -5.15
C HIS A 52 -7.90 -13.11 -3.67
N GLU A 53 -8.50 -13.99 -2.87
CA GLU A 53 -8.74 -13.74 -1.43
C GLU A 53 -7.48 -13.34 -0.67
N ALA A 54 -6.37 -14.05 -0.85
CA ALA A 54 -5.10 -13.73 -0.21
C ALA A 54 -4.56 -12.35 -0.62
N GLU A 55 -4.73 -11.96 -1.89
CA GLU A 55 -4.31 -10.64 -2.37
C GLU A 55 -5.22 -9.54 -1.82
N ILE A 56 -6.54 -9.79 -1.73
CA ILE A 56 -7.51 -8.88 -1.14
C ILE A 56 -7.16 -8.59 0.32
N GLU A 57 -6.81 -9.62 1.10
CA GLU A 57 -6.38 -9.46 2.48
C GLU A 57 -5.07 -8.68 2.60
N ALA A 58 -4.10 -8.93 1.71
CA ALA A 58 -2.86 -8.15 1.65
C ALA A 58 -3.13 -6.67 1.32
N ILE A 59 -4.07 -6.40 0.40
CA ILE A 59 -4.49 -5.05 0.03
C ILE A 59 -5.15 -4.32 1.20
N LYS A 60 -6.01 -4.98 1.98
CA LYS A 60 -6.65 -4.37 3.17
C LYS A 60 -5.58 -3.92 4.17
N ARG A 61 -4.65 -4.83 4.51
CA ARG A 61 -3.52 -4.52 5.42
C ARG A 61 -2.64 -3.37 4.91
N ALA A 62 -2.44 -3.31 3.58
CA ALA A 62 -1.70 -2.21 2.96
C ALA A 62 -2.43 -0.87 3.11
N MET A 63 -3.76 -0.84 2.96
CA MET A 63 -4.55 0.38 3.17
C MET A 63 -4.50 0.85 4.63
N ASP A 64 -4.60 -0.06 5.60
CA ASP A 64 -4.46 0.27 7.03
C ASP A 64 -3.08 0.87 7.33
N THR A 65 -2.02 0.30 6.73
CA THR A 65 -0.65 0.80 6.86
C THR A 65 -0.53 2.23 6.34
N LEU A 66 -1.15 2.53 5.20
CA LEU A 66 -1.13 3.87 4.59
C LEU A 66 -1.89 4.90 5.43
N ASP A 67 -2.99 4.51 6.08
CA ASP A 67 -3.73 5.40 6.99
C ASP A 67 -2.92 5.74 8.24
N VAL A 68 -2.14 4.80 8.77
CA VAL A 68 -1.19 5.05 9.85
C VAL A 68 -0.11 6.04 9.39
N LEU A 69 0.47 5.85 8.20
CA LEU A 69 1.49 6.74 7.65
C LEU A 69 0.94 8.16 7.42
N ARG A 70 -0.27 8.29 6.87
CA ARG A 70 -0.95 9.59 6.69
C ARG A 70 -1.10 10.33 8.01
N THR A 71 -1.54 9.61 9.04
CA THR A 71 -1.74 10.18 10.38
C THR A 71 -0.43 10.70 10.94
N LYS A 72 0.65 9.92 10.85
CA LYS A 72 2.00 10.33 11.29
C LYS A 72 2.52 11.55 10.53
N ALA A 73 2.31 11.60 9.21
CA ALA A 73 2.73 12.74 8.39
C ALA A 73 1.98 14.03 8.73
N SER A 74 0.76 13.91 9.26
CA SER A 74 -0.13 15.03 9.60
C SER A 74 0.01 15.51 11.05
N GLN A 75 0.77 14.79 11.89
CA GLN A 75 1.08 15.24 13.23
C GLN A 75 2.18 16.32 13.18
N PRO A 76 1.97 17.50 13.80
CA PRO A 76 3.05 18.47 13.95
C PRO A 76 4.16 17.81 14.79
N LYS A 77 5.43 17.97 14.37
CA LYS A 77 6.58 17.63 15.21
C LYS A 77 6.35 18.34 16.56
N ALA A 78 6.20 17.57 17.64
CA ALA A 78 6.31 18.13 18.98
C ALA A 78 7.72 18.73 19.09
N SER A 79 7.79 20.06 19.18
CA SER A 79 8.99 20.83 19.47
C SER A 79 9.47 20.59 20.89
#